data_AF-A0A6B0UEE8-F1
#
_entry.id   AF-A0A6B0UEE8-F1
#
_cell.length_a   1.000
_cell.length_b   1.000
_cell.length_c   1.000
_cell.angle_alpha   90.00
_cell.angle_beta   90.00
_cell.angle_gamma   90.00
#
_symmetry.space_group_name_H-M   'P 1'
#
loop_
_entity.id
_entity.type
_entity.pdbx_description
1 polymer ?
#
loop_
_entity_poly.entity_id
_entity_poly.type
_entity_poly.pdbx_seq_one_letter_code
_entity_poly.pdbx_strand_id
1 'polypeptide(L)'
;APVYVRLCLHLQRYLGGGVSLSQEKFNWAMDKAKSDCRCCILLALYLYKDEDLVNRRVTGQPSRRKLKYGAVKRKPITPAEVDAIKGACLAACP
;
A
#
# COMPACT_ATOMS: atom_id res chain seq x y z
N ALA A 1 -18.84 -10.20 30.14
CA ALA A 1 -18.33 -9.91 28.79
C ALA A 1 -17.34 -8.73 28.84
N PRO A 2 -16.02 -9.00 28.88
CA PRO A 2 -15.08 -8.06 28.22
C PRO A 2 -13.84 -8.71 27.57
N VAL A 3 -13.79 -10.04 27.41
CA VAL A 3 -12.58 -10.72 26.89
C VAL A 3 -12.50 -10.70 25.35
N TYR A 4 -13.63 -10.71 24.65
CA TYR A 4 -13.67 -10.83 23.19
C TYR A 4 -13.24 -9.56 22.42
N VAL A 5 -13.37 -8.37 23.01
CA VAL A 5 -13.02 -7.12 22.31
C VAL A 5 -11.50 -6.89 22.29
N ARG A 6 -10.74 -7.60 23.14
CA ARG A 6 -9.29 -7.41 23.28
C ARG A 6 -8.45 -8.33 22.37
N LEU A 7 -9.03 -9.40 21.82
CA LEU A 7 -8.31 -10.31 20.90
C LEU A 7 -8.34 -9.87 19.43
N CYS A 8 -9.33 -9.08 19.00
CA CYS A 8 -9.44 -8.66 17.60
C CYS A 8 -8.52 -7.49 17.18
N LEU A 9 -7.75 -6.90 18.11
CA LEU A 9 -6.97 -5.69 17.84
C LEU A 9 -5.47 -5.89 17.52
N HIS A 10 -4.83 -7.05 17.74
CA HIS A 10 -3.37 -7.08 17.87
C HIS A 10 -2.60 -8.22 17.18
N LEU A 11 -2.89 -8.49 15.91
CA LEU A 11 -1.82 -8.94 15.01
C LEU A 11 -1.68 -7.92 13.88
N GLN A 12 -0.89 -6.89 14.15
CA GLN A 12 -0.39 -6.00 13.10
C GLN A 12 0.93 -6.56 12.58
N ARG A 13 1.04 -6.69 11.26
CA ARG A 13 2.27 -7.00 10.54
C ARG A 13 3.01 -5.69 10.30
N TYR A 14 4.22 -5.58 10.83
CA TYR A 14 5.11 -4.46 10.50
C TYR A 14 5.68 -4.65 9.08
N LEU A 15 5.52 -3.64 8.22
CA LEU A 15 5.98 -3.66 6.83
C LEU A 15 7.25 -2.84 6.61
N GLY A 16 7.74 -2.11 7.63
CA GLY A 16 8.86 -1.18 7.53
C GLY A 16 8.43 0.29 7.57
N GLY A 17 9.35 1.20 7.90
CA GLY A 17 9.11 2.65 7.80
C GLY A 17 8.01 3.21 8.72
N GLY A 18 7.65 2.49 9.80
CA GLY A 18 6.53 2.88 10.68
C GLY A 18 5.16 2.45 10.16
N VAL A 19 5.11 1.70 9.05
CA VAL A 19 3.88 1.27 8.40
C VAL A 19 3.54 -0.14 8.86
N SER A 20 2.28 -0.32 9.26
CA SER A 20 1.76 -1.59 9.74
C SER A 20 0.38 -1.87 9.16
N LEU A 21 0.09 -3.14 8.93
CA LEU A 21 -1.18 -3.60 8.35
C LEU A 21 -1.71 -4.79 9.15
N SER A 22 -3.02 -5.02 9.21
CA SER A 22 -3.54 -6.19 9.94
C SER A 22 -3.09 -7.48 9.28
N GLN A 23 -2.67 -8.46 10.08
CA GLN A 23 -2.18 -9.74 9.59
C GLN A 23 -3.20 -10.45 8.69
N GLU A 24 -4.48 -10.33 8.99
CA GLU A 24 -5.57 -10.86 8.16
C GLU A 24 -5.56 -10.27 6.75
N LYS A 25 -5.49 -8.93 6.64
CA LYS A 25 -5.42 -8.25 5.34
C LYS A 25 -4.14 -8.60 4.60
N PHE A 26 -3.03 -8.76 5.32
CA PHE A 26 -1.76 -9.17 4.73
C PHE A 26 -1.88 -10.58 4.13
N ASN A 27 -2.35 -11.54 4.91
CA ASN A 27 -2.52 -12.92 4.48
C ASN A 27 -3.49 -13.03 3.31
N TRP A 28 -4.60 -12.28 3.36
CA TRP A 28 -5.56 -12.23 2.25
C TRP A 28 -4.92 -11.64 0.98
N ALA A 29 -4.13 -10.57 1.12
CA ALA A 29 -3.43 -9.96 -0.02
C ALA A 29 -2.43 -10.93 -0.64
N MET A 30 -1.69 -11.69 0.18
CA MET A 30 -0.76 -12.72 -0.31
C MET A 30 -1.51 -13.88 -0.99
N ASP A 31 -2.60 -14.38 -0.40
CA ASP A 31 -3.41 -15.47 -0.97
C ASP A 31 -4.01 -15.08 -2.34
N LYS A 32 -4.40 -13.82 -2.51
CA LYS A 32 -4.97 -13.31 -3.77
C LYS A 32 -3.92 -12.79 -4.74
N ALA A 33 -2.67 -12.61 -4.31
CA ALA A 33 -1.59 -12.17 -5.17
C ALA A 33 -1.19 -13.31 -6.12
N LYS A 34 -1.64 -13.23 -7.37
CA LYS A 34 -1.18 -14.12 -8.45
C LYS A 34 0.13 -13.63 -9.10
N SER A 35 0.61 -12.46 -8.71
CA SER A 35 1.84 -11.82 -9.19
C SER A 35 2.26 -10.70 -8.26
N ASP A 36 3.53 -10.31 -8.30
CA ASP A 36 4.10 -9.20 -7.52
C ASP A 36 3.33 -7.89 -7.75
N CYS A 37 2.99 -7.62 -9.01
CA CYS A 37 2.18 -6.46 -9.38
C CYS A 37 0.82 -6.49 -8.67
N ARG A 38 0.17 -7.65 -8.60
CA ARG A 38 -1.12 -7.78 -7.91
C ARG A 38 -0.95 -7.65 -6.40
N CYS A 39 0.12 -8.21 -5.84
CA CYS A 39 0.48 -8.04 -4.44
C CYS A 39 0.60 -6.57 -4.04
N CYS A 40 1.42 -5.80 -4.80
CA CYS A 40 1.59 -4.36 -4.60
C CYS A 40 0.26 -3.60 -4.63
N ILE A 41 -0.63 -3.93 -5.58
CA ILE A 41 -1.93 -3.28 -5.70
C ILE A 41 -2.82 -3.58 -4.49
N LEU A 42 -2.90 -4.83 -4.06
CA LEU A 42 -3.74 -5.23 -2.93
C LEU A 42 -3.25 -4.62 -1.62
N LEU A 43 -1.94 -4.57 -1.39
CA LEU A 43 -1.37 -3.89 -0.23
C LEU A 43 -1.61 -2.37 -0.28
N ALA A 44 -1.45 -1.74 -1.45
CA ALA A 44 -1.73 -0.32 -1.61
C ALA A 44 -3.19 0.02 -1.28
N LEU A 45 -4.15 -0.79 -1.71
CA LEU A 45 -5.58 -0.59 -1.40
C LEU A 45 -5.89 -0.61 0.10
N TYR A 46 -5.08 -1.29 0.91
CA TYR A 46 -5.27 -1.33 2.36
C TYR A 46 -4.50 -0.24 3.13
N LEU A 47 -3.42 0.28 2.55
CA LEU A 47 -2.59 1.32 3.17
C LEU A 47 -3.08 2.73 2.83
N TYR A 48 -3.65 2.92 1.64
CA TYR A 48 -4.12 4.22 1.17
C TYR A 48 -5.64 4.29 1.14
N LYS A 49 -6.17 5.51 1.26
CA LYS A 49 -7.55 5.80 0.89
C LYS A 49 -7.70 5.80 -0.62
N ASP A 50 -8.86 5.40 -1.14
CA ASP A 50 -9.14 5.41 -2.58
C ASP A 50 -8.92 6.79 -3.21
N GLU A 51 -9.33 7.85 -2.51
CA GLU A 51 -9.12 9.24 -2.92
C GLU A 51 -7.63 9.57 -3.09
N ASP A 52 -6.78 9.02 -2.22
CA ASP A 52 -5.33 9.23 -2.29
C ASP A 52 -4.72 8.49 -3.49
N LEU A 53 -5.20 7.29 -3.79
CA LEU A 53 -4.74 6.52 -4.96
C LEU A 53 -5.12 7.20 -6.29
N VAL A 54 -6.28 7.84 -6.35
CA VAL A 54 -6.75 8.55 -7.56
C VAL A 54 -6.03 9.89 -7.75
N ASN A 55 -5.86 10.64 -6.66
CA ASN A 55 -5.42 12.03 -6.71
C ASN A 55 -3.90 12.20 -6.55
N ARG A 56 -3.21 11.23 -5.96
CA ARG A 56 -1.76 11.29 -5.74
C ARG A 56 -0.99 10.48 -6.79
N ARG A 57 0.33 10.66 -6.80
CA ARG A 57 1.27 9.96 -7.71
C ARG A 57 2.45 9.48 -6.90
N VAL A 58 3.08 8.38 -7.31
CA VAL A 58 4.29 7.86 -6.63
C VAL A 58 5.37 8.94 -6.50
N THR A 59 5.70 9.63 -7.59
CA THR A 59 6.76 10.65 -7.61
C THR A 59 6.25 12.10 -7.52
N GLY A 60 4.92 12.30 -7.57
CA GLY A 60 4.30 13.62 -7.72
C GLY A 60 4.53 14.29 -9.09
N GLN A 61 5.42 13.76 -9.93
CA GLN A 61 5.76 14.38 -11.21
C GLN A 61 4.75 14.03 -12.31
N PRO A 62 4.42 14.98 -13.20
CA PRO A 62 3.62 14.70 -14.38
C PRO A 62 4.39 13.82 -15.37
N SER A 63 3.67 13.04 -16.16
CA SER A 63 4.27 12.28 -17.24
C SER A 63 4.83 13.25 -18.29
N ARG A 64 6.13 13.12 -18.62
CA ARG A 64 6.79 13.93 -19.65
C ARG A 64 6.03 13.95 -20.98
N ARG A 65 5.48 12.80 -21.39
CA ARG A 65 4.67 12.66 -22.62
C ARG A 65 3.36 13.45 -22.58
N LYS A 66 2.80 13.67 -21.39
CA LYS A 66 1.52 14.36 -21.20
C LYS A 66 1.66 15.84 -20.86
N LEU A 67 2.88 16.36 -20.71
CA LEU A 67 3.11 17.79 -20.45
C LEU A 67 2.47 18.68 -21.52
N LYS A 68 2.58 18.30 -22.80
CA LYS A 68 1.96 19.02 -23.92
C LYS A 68 0.42 19.03 -23.91
N TYR A 69 -0.20 18.15 -23.10
CA TYR A 69 -1.65 18.09 -22.92
C TYR A 69 -2.08 18.69 -21.57
N GLY A 70 -1.25 19.52 -20.94
CA GLY A 70 -1.57 20.23 -19.70
C GLY A 70 -1.47 19.36 -18.44
N ALA A 71 -0.68 18.27 -18.45
CA ALA A 71 -0.49 17.46 -17.26
C ALA A 71 0.19 18.26 -16.13
N VAL A 72 -0.48 18.35 -14.99
CA VAL A 72 0.00 19.06 -13.79
C VAL A 72 0.67 18.12 -12.78
N LYS A 73 1.55 18.71 -11.94
CA LYS A 73 2.10 18.03 -10.77
C LYS A 73 0.98 17.61 -9.83
N ARG A 74 1.15 16.46 -9.18
CA ARG A 74 0.22 15.95 -8.15
C ARG A 74 0.98 15.76 -6.85
N LYS A 75 0.26 15.70 -5.73
CA LYS A 75 0.88 15.42 -4.44
C LYS A 75 1.54 14.03 -4.49
N PRO A 76 2.80 13.89 -4.03
CA PRO A 76 3.43 12.59 -3.97
C PRO A 76 2.74 11.70 -2.94
N ILE A 77 2.82 10.40 -3.17
CA ILE A 77 2.52 9.39 -2.17
C ILE A 77 3.69 9.36 -1.17
N THR A 78 3.38 9.07 0.09
CA THR A 78 4.31 9.01 1.21
C THR A 78 5.39 7.96 0.94
N PRO A 79 6.69 8.34 0.87
CA PRO A 79 7.76 7.41 0.53
C PRO A 79 7.83 6.18 1.45
N ALA A 80 7.55 6.36 2.74
CA ALA A 80 7.58 5.29 3.73
C ALA A 80 6.59 4.15 3.41
N GLU A 81 5.39 4.45 2.95
CA GLU A 81 4.37 3.45 2.59
C GLU A 81 4.70 2.76 1.27
N VAL A 82 5.32 3.48 0.32
CA VAL A 82 5.84 2.89 -0.94
C VAL A 82 6.98 1.92 -0.65
N ASP A 83 7.92 2.31 0.20
CA ASP A 83 9.06 1.48 0.59
C ASP A 83 8.61 0.26 1.41
N ALA A 84 7.61 0.44 2.28
CA ALA A 84 7.00 -0.66 3.02
C ALA A 84 6.32 -1.69 2.10
N ILE A 85 5.57 -1.25 1.08
CA ILE A 85 4.98 -2.17 0.09
C ILE A 85 6.09 -2.89 -0.68
N LYS A 86 7.13 -2.16 -1.10
CA LYS A 86 8.27 -2.75 -1.82
C LYS A 86 8.96 -3.83 -0.99
N GLY A 87 9.26 -3.55 0.28
CA GLY A 87 9.86 -4.50 1.20
C GLY A 87 8.96 -5.71 1.45
N ALA A 88 7.66 -5.48 1.63
CA ALA A 88 6.68 -6.54 1.83
C ALA A 88 6.58 -7.49 0.63
N CYS A 89 6.52 -6.96 -0.60
CA CYS A 89 6.44 -7.79 -1.79
C CYS A 89 7.74 -8.56 -2.06
N LEU A 90 8.90 -7.92 -1.90
CA LEU A 90 10.19 -8.59 -2.08
C LEU A 90 10.44 -9.72 -1.06
N ALA A 91 9.88 -9.61 0.15
CA ALA A 91 10.05 -10.62 1.18
C ALA A 91 9.00 -11.75 1.11
N ALA A 92 7.88 -11.54 0.42
CA ALA A 92 6.73 -12.45 0.45
C ALA A 92 6.45 -13.16 -0.89
N CYS A 93 6.93 -12.64 -2.01
CA CYS A 93 6.85 -13.31 -3.31
C CYS A 93 8.14 -14.13 -3.55
N PRO A 94 8.04 -15.46 -3.75
CA PRO A 94 9.19 -16.32 -4.06
C PRO A 94 9.74 -16.10 -5.47
#